data_AF-R0E9V3-F1
#
_entry.id   AF-R0E9V3-F1
#
_cell.length_a   1.000
_cell.length_b   1.000
_cell.length_c   1.000
_cell.angle_alpha   90.00
_cell.angle_beta   90.00
_cell.angle_gamma   90.00
#
_symmetry.space_group_name_H-M   'P 1'
#
loop_
_entity.id
_entity.type
_entity.pdbx_description
1 polymer ?
#
loop_
_entity_poly.entity_id
_entity_poly.type
_entity_poly.pdbx_seq_one_letter_code
_entity_poly.pdbx_strand_id
1 'polypeptide(L)'
;MTLKRCFPPVVDAHTRVLILGSLPGEASLAQSQYYAHKQNQFWRLAGEVIGQDLPGMEYAARLQVLLAHRIGLWDVVAEAKREGSLDSKIRDHAGNDLAGLIASLPELALIAFNGGTASRIGVKALGDIGDRHTILKLPSSSPAYAAVPYAQKLAAWQALREWLS
;
A
#
# COMPACT_ATOMS: atom_id res chain seq x y z
N MET A 1 -10.52 16.28 18.00
CA MET A 1 -9.52 16.13 16.92
C MET A 1 -9.18 14.65 16.82
N THR A 2 -9.38 14.01 15.67
CA THR A 2 -9.07 12.58 15.52
C THR A 2 -7.77 12.45 14.75
N LEU A 3 -6.72 12.00 15.43
CA LEU A 3 -5.43 11.69 14.82
C LEU A 3 -5.56 10.35 14.10
N LYS A 4 -5.24 10.32 12.81
CA LYS A 4 -5.16 9.07 12.05
C LYS A 4 -3.72 8.64 11.99
N ARG A 5 -3.43 7.40 12.38
CA ARG A 5 -2.10 6.79 12.29
C ARG A 5 -2.12 5.61 11.33
N CYS A 6 -1.04 5.42 10.59
CA CYS A 6 -0.85 4.19 9.83
C CYS A 6 -0.60 3.00 10.76
N PHE A 7 -0.70 1.80 10.21
CA PHE A 7 -0.29 0.59 10.92
C PHE A 7 1.22 0.34 10.77
N PRO A 8 1.80 -0.56 11.57
CA PRO A 8 3.16 -1.04 11.36
C PRO A 8 3.33 -1.69 9.98
N PRO A 9 4.53 -1.62 9.39
CA PRO A 9 4.81 -2.32 8.13
C PRO A 9 4.62 -3.82 8.31
N VAL A 10 3.99 -4.46 7.32
CA VAL A 10 3.89 -5.91 7.22
C VAL A 10 4.95 -6.35 6.21
N VAL A 11 6.13 -6.70 6.71
CA VAL A 11 7.29 -7.11 5.90
C VAL A 11 8.08 -8.19 6.63
N ASP A 12 8.95 -8.87 5.90
CA ASP A 12 9.97 -9.78 6.41
C ASP A 12 11.28 -9.67 5.60
N ALA A 13 12.29 -10.45 5.95
CA ALA A 13 13.59 -10.42 5.29
C ALA A 13 13.54 -10.85 3.81
N HIS A 14 12.49 -11.56 3.39
CA HIS A 14 12.30 -12.09 2.04
C HIS A 14 11.38 -11.22 1.18
N THR A 15 10.96 -10.07 1.69
CA THR A 15 10.09 -9.15 0.97
C THR A 15 10.80 -8.58 -0.25
N ARG A 16 10.28 -8.89 -1.44
CA ARG A 16 10.79 -8.41 -2.74
C ARG A 16 9.96 -7.27 -3.32
N VAL A 17 8.67 -7.26 -3.05
CA VAL A 17 7.74 -6.23 -3.52
C VAL A 17 7.12 -5.54 -2.33
N LEU A 18 7.39 -4.24 -2.16
CA LEU A 18 6.76 -3.42 -1.13
C LEU A 18 5.64 -2.59 -1.75
N ILE A 19 4.38 -2.87 -1.36
CA ILE A 19 3.22 -2.09 -1.79
C ILE A 19 2.94 -1.00 -0.76
N LEU A 20 2.97 0.26 -1.22
CA LEU A 20 2.78 1.44 -0.41
C LEU A 20 1.43 2.11 -0.72
N GLY A 21 0.53 2.10 0.27
CA GLY A 21 -0.68 2.89 0.29
C GLY A 21 -0.42 4.36 0.66
N SER A 22 -1.46 5.20 0.57
CA SER A 22 -1.36 6.60 0.99
C SER A 22 -1.53 6.75 2.50
N LEU A 23 -2.73 6.43 3.00
CA LEU A 23 -3.13 6.49 4.39
C LEU A 23 -4.34 5.56 4.55
N PRO A 24 -4.46 4.81 5.66
CA PRO A 24 -5.62 3.99 5.92
C PRO A 24 -6.93 4.80 5.93
N GLY A 25 -7.96 4.25 5.28
CA GLY A 25 -9.32 4.80 5.35
C GLY A 25 -9.99 4.56 6.70
N GLU A 26 -11.13 5.18 6.95
CA GLU A 26 -11.85 5.07 8.24
C GLU A 26 -12.18 3.62 8.61
N ALA A 27 -12.65 2.82 7.64
CA ALA A 27 -12.96 1.41 7.88
C ALA A 27 -11.71 0.59 8.25
N SER A 28 -10.57 0.92 7.65
CA SER A 28 -9.28 0.30 7.99
C SER A 28 -8.87 0.66 9.41
N LEU A 29 -8.95 1.94 9.79
CA LEU A 29 -8.63 2.41 11.13
C LEU A 29 -9.54 1.79 12.19
N ALA A 30 -10.85 1.75 11.93
CA ALA A 30 -11.84 1.16 12.86
C ALA A 30 -11.59 -0.33 13.11
N GLN A 31 -11.15 -1.07 12.09
CA GLN A 31 -10.89 -2.51 12.19
C GLN A 31 -9.43 -2.83 12.51
N SER A 32 -8.54 -1.83 12.57
CA SER A 32 -7.08 -2.01 12.66
C SER A 32 -6.51 -2.95 11.59
N GLN A 33 -7.01 -2.82 10.36
CA GLN A 33 -6.67 -3.70 9.24
C GLN A 33 -6.36 -2.91 7.96
N TYR A 34 -5.32 -3.32 7.24
CA TYR A 34 -5.06 -2.82 5.89
C TYR A 34 -6.24 -3.14 4.97
N TYR A 35 -6.66 -2.15 4.18
CA TYR A 35 -7.70 -2.29 3.15
C TYR A 35 -9.00 -2.98 3.62
N ALA A 36 -9.47 -2.70 4.84
CA ALA A 36 -10.61 -3.37 5.47
C ALA A 36 -11.98 -2.98 4.90
N HIS A 37 -12.04 -1.91 4.10
CA HIS A 37 -13.30 -1.48 3.48
C HIS A 37 -13.77 -2.53 2.47
N LYS A 38 -15.00 -3.03 2.60
CA LYS A 38 -15.54 -4.15 1.78
C LYS A 38 -15.49 -3.91 0.27
N GLN A 39 -15.58 -2.65 -0.16
CA GLN A 39 -15.48 -2.27 -1.57
C GLN A 39 -14.04 -1.99 -2.05
N ASN A 40 -13.04 -2.08 -1.17
CA ASN A 40 -11.65 -1.96 -1.57
C ASN A 40 -11.22 -3.21 -2.34
N GLN A 41 -10.67 -3.01 -3.53
CA GLN A 41 -10.34 -4.10 -4.45
C GLN A 41 -8.95 -4.69 -4.19
N PHE A 42 -8.22 -4.21 -3.18
CA PHE A 42 -6.84 -4.61 -2.91
C PHE A 42 -6.68 -6.13 -2.80
N TRP A 43 -7.43 -6.76 -1.88
CA TRP A 43 -7.31 -8.19 -1.62
C TRP A 43 -7.64 -9.02 -2.86
N ARG A 44 -8.61 -8.58 -3.66
CA ARG A 44 -8.95 -9.23 -4.93
C ARG A 44 -7.82 -9.08 -5.95
N LEU A 45 -7.30 -7.87 -6.15
CA LEU A 45 -6.20 -7.59 -7.09
C LEU A 45 -4.94 -8.35 -6.71
N ALA A 46 -4.52 -8.28 -5.45
CA ALA A 46 -3.34 -8.98 -4.94
C ALA A 46 -3.52 -10.50 -5.03
N GLY A 47 -4.71 -11.01 -4.70
CA GLY A 47 -5.04 -12.43 -4.81
C GLY A 47 -4.92 -12.95 -6.24
N GLU A 48 -5.45 -12.22 -7.22
CA GLU A 48 -5.30 -12.56 -8.64
C GLU A 48 -3.84 -12.51 -9.10
N VAL A 49 -3.04 -11.56 -8.60
CA VAL A 49 -1.60 -11.47 -8.91
C VAL A 49 -0.87 -12.73 -8.45
N ILE A 50 -1.15 -13.24 -7.25
CA ILE A 50 -0.44 -14.41 -6.68
C ILE A 50 -1.17 -15.75 -6.90
N GLY A 51 -2.36 -15.74 -7.48
CA GLY A 51 -3.19 -16.92 -7.71
C GLY A 51 -3.84 -17.49 -6.44
N GLN A 52 -4.17 -16.64 -5.46
CA GLN A 52 -4.76 -17.04 -4.17
C GLN A 52 -6.09 -16.31 -3.92
N ASP A 53 -7.08 -16.99 -3.33
CA ASP A 53 -8.34 -16.36 -2.91
C ASP A 53 -8.18 -15.63 -1.56
N LEU A 54 -7.46 -14.50 -1.58
CA LEU A 54 -7.29 -13.67 -0.39
C LEU A 54 -8.63 -13.18 0.22
N PRO A 55 -9.64 -12.74 -0.56
CA PRO A 55 -10.93 -12.33 -0.01
C PRO A 55 -11.62 -13.40 0.86
N GLY A 56 -11.47 -14.69 0.52
CA GLY A 56 -12.01 -15.80 1.30
C GLY A 56 -11.29 -16.10 2.62
N MET A 57 -10.11 -15.52 2.85
CA MET A 57 -9.27 -15.80 4.03
C MET A 57 -9.51 -14.81 5.17
N GLU A 58 -9.19 -15.23 6.40
CA GLU A 58 -9.10 -14.33 7.56
C GLU A 58 -7.93 -13.34 7.42
N TYR A 59 -8.05 -12.14 8.00
CA TYR A 59 -7.06 -11.07 7.81
C TYR A 59 -5.61 -11.50 8.13
N ALA A 60 -5.40 -12.17 9.26
CA ALA A 60 -4.07 -12.66 9.63
C ALA A 60 -3.50 -13.63 8.58
N ALA A 61 -4.33 -14.54 8.07
CA ALA A 61 -3.95 -15.49 7.02
C ALA A 61 -3.61 -14.76 5.71
N ARG A 62 -4.37 -13.73 5.33
CA ARG A 62 -4.06 -12.90 4.14
C ARG A 62 -2.67 -12.29 4.22
N LEU A 63 -2.28 -11.75 5.38
CA LEU A 63 -0.95 -11.18 5.58
C LEU A 63 0.15 -12.24 5.45
N GLN A 64 -0.04 -13.41 6.05
CA GLN A 64 0.93 -14.51 5.94
C GLN A 64 1.08 -15.01 4.50
N VAL A 65 -0.02 -15.10 3.75
CA VAL A 65 0.03 -15.48 2.33
C VAL A 65 0.76 -14.42 1.51
N LEU A 66 0.54 -13.12 1.76
CA LEU A 66 1.31 -12.07 1.08
C LEU A 66 2.81 -12.19 1.35
N LEU A 67 3.21 -12.38 2.61
CA LEU A 67 4.63 -12.56 2.97
C LEU A 67 5.24 -13.82 2.36
N ALA A 68 4.51 -14.94 2.36
CA ALA A 68 4.94 -16.18 1.70
C ALA A 68 5.14 -16.00 0.18
N HIS A 69 4.42 -15.05 -0.42
CA HIS A 69 4.58 -14.62 -1.81
C HIS A 69 5.50 -13.40 -1.96
N ARG A 70 6.29 -13.06 -0.93
CA ARG A 70 7.31 -11.98 -0.92
C ARG A 70 6.75 -10.57 -1.10
N ILE A 71 5.47 -10.37 -0.77
CA ILE A 71 4.79 -9.07 -0.82
C ILE A 71 4.68 -8.48 0.58
N GLY A 72 5.25 -7.29 0.76
CA GLY A 72 5.10 -6.47 1.96
C GLY A 72 4.11 -5.32 1.77
N LEU A 73 3.53 -4.84 2.87
CA LEU A 73 2.57 -3.73 2.90
C LEU A 73 3.00 -2.63 3.86
N TRP A 74 2.84 -1.38 3.43
CA TRP A 74 2.85 -0.23 4.34
C TRP A 74 2.12 0.98 3.75
N ASP A 75 2.19 2.12 4.43
CA ASP A 75 1.69 3.41 3.93
C ASP A 75 2.80 4.46 3.92
N VAL A 76 2.68 5.47 3.05
CA VAL A 76 3.66 6.56 2.97
C VAL A 76 3.44 7.66 4.04
N VAL A 77 2.21 7.79 4.56
CA VAL A 77 1.87 8.77 5.60
C VAL A 77 1.78 8.08 6.96
N ALA A 78 2.62 8.49 7.91
CA ALA A 78 2.63 7.96 9.27
C ALA A 78 1.40 8.43 10.06
N GLU A 79 1.10 9.73 9.97
CA GLU A 79 -0.07 10.31 10.58
C GLU A 79 -0.62 11.49 9.80
N ALA A 80 -1.94 11.66 9.88
CA ALA A 80 -2.63 12.83 9.35
C ALA A 80 -3.69 13.31 10.33
N LYS A 81 -3.70 14.61 10.59
CA LYS A 81 -4.79 15.27 11.32
C LYS A 81 -5.93 15.56 10.34
N ARG A 82 -7.15 15.15 10.68
CA ARG A 82 -8.37 15.56 9.98
C ARG A 82 -9.14 16.54 10.87
N GLU A 83 -9.12 17.82 10.52
CA GLU A 83 -10.01 18.82 11.14
C GLU A 83 -11.40 18.79 10.46
N GLY A 84 -12.43 19.19 11.21
CA GLY A 84 -13.85 19.05 10.88
C GLY A 84 -14.32 19.82 9.63
N SER A 85 -15.63 19.72 9.36
CA SER A 85 -16.32 19.74 8.06
C SER A 85 -16.25 20.99 7.16
N LEU A 86 -15.29 21.91 7.32
CA LEU A 86 -15.12 23.04 6.42
C LEU A 86 -13.64 23.17 6.03
N ASP A 87 -13.39 22.74 4.80
CA ASP A 87 -12.30 23.11 3.90
C ASP A 87 -10.83 23.14 4.39
N SER A 88 -10.02 22.38 3.63
CA SER A 88 -8.64 22.72 3.28
C SER A 88 -7.59 22.78 4.39
N LYS A 89 -6.95 21.63 4.69
CA LYS A 89 -5.49 21.40 4.51
C LYS A 89 -5.00 20.20 5.33
N ILE A 90 -4.59 19.15 4.64
CA ILE A 90 -3.64 18.15 5.17
C ILE A 90 -2.30 18.89 5.30
N ARG A 91 -2.06 19.57 6.44
CA ARG A 91 -0.89 20.45 6.65
C ARG A 91 0.21 19.81 7.50
N ASP A 92 -0.11 18.79 8.29
CA ASP A 92 0.83 17.98 9.08
C ASP A 92 0.68 16.53 8.64
N HIS A 93 1.41 16.11 7.61
CA HIS A 93 1.66 14.69 7.39
C HIS A 93 3.09 14.38 7.82
N ALA A 94 3.27 13.74 8.98
CA ALA A 94 4.56 13.11 9.25
C ALA A 94 4.68 11.93 8.27
N GLY A 95 5.73 11.93 7.45
CA GLY A 95 6.03 10.80 6.57
C GLY A 95 6.52 9.62 7.39
N ASN A 96 6.21 8.41 6.95
CA ASN A 96 6.88 7.22 7.49
C ASN A 96 8.36 7.23 7.10
N ASP A 97 9.22 6.60 7.91
CA ASP A 97 10.62 6.37 7.56
C ASP A 97 10.74 5.26 6.51
N LEU A 98 10.35 5.59 5.27
CA LEU A 98 10.46 4.68 4.14
C LEU A 98 11.91 4.31 3.86
N ALA A 99 12.83 5.26 4.04
CA ALA A 99 14.27 5.08 3.82
C ALA A 99 14.83 3.99 4.74
N GLY A 100 14.57 4.09 6.04
CA GLY A 100 15.01 3.11 7.03
C GLY A 100 14.41 1.73 6.78
N LEU A 101 13.11 1.65 6.46
CA LEU A 101 12.48 0.37 6.12
C LEU A 101 13.13 -0.27 4.89
N ILE A 102 13.24 0.48 3.80
CA ILE A 102 13.81 -0.03 2.53
C ILE A 102 15.25 -0.52 2.74
N ALA A 103 16.07 0.23 3.49
CA ALA A 103 17.43 -0.17 3.80
C ALA A 103 17.52 -1.48 4.59
N SER A 104 16.46 -1.87 5.31
CA SER A 104 16.38 -3.13 6.06
C SER A 104 15.86 -4.32 5.26
N LEU A 105 15.42 -4.13 4.01
CA LEU A 105 14.86 -5.17 3.16
C LEU A 105 15.88 -5.59 2.08
N PRO A 106 16.75 -6.57 2.34
CA PRO A 106 17.87 -6.89 1.44
C PRO A 106 17.44 -7.48 0.10
N GLU A 107 16.26 -8.12 0.03
CA GLU A 107 15.73 -8.72 -1.20
C GLU A 107 14.80 -7.76 -1.98
N LEU A 108 14.58 -6.53 -1.49
CA LEU A 108 13.65 -5.60 -2.11
C LEU A 108 14.06 -5.27 -3.55
N ALA A 109 13.19 -5.62 -4.49
CA ALA A 109 13.40 -5.41 -5.92
C ALA A 109 12.45 -4.34 -6.50
N LEU A 110 11.28 -4.15 -5.89
CA LEU A 110 10.26 -3.23 -6.39
C LEU A 110 9.52 -2.49 -5.26
N ILE A 111 9.35 -1.19 -5.45
CA ILE A 111 8.45 -0.34 -4.66
C ILE A 111 7.22 -0.01 -5.51
N ALA A 112 6.05 -0.49 -5.10
CA ALA A 112 4.80 -0.29 -5.82
C ALA A 112 3.87 0.68 -5.08
N PHE A 113 3.55 1.83 -5.66
CA PHE A 113 2.63 2.79 -5.07
C PHE A 113 1.18 2.51 -5.48
N ASN A 114 0.30 2.26 -4.51
CA ASN A 114 -1.13 2.06 -4.73
C ASN A 114 -1.87 3.41 -4.83
N GLY A 115 -1.87 3.99 -6.02
CA GLY A 115 -2.57 5.24 -6.36
C GLY A 115 -1.67 6.49 -6.42
N GLY A 116 -2.16 7.52 -7.11
CA GLY A 116 -1.40 8.74 -7.39
C GLY A 116 -0.99 9.54 -6.14
N THR A 117 -1.83 9.56 -5.11
CA THR A 117 -1.49 10.21 -3.83
C THR A 117 -0.33 9.52 -3.14
N ALA A 118 -0.34 8.18 -3.07
CA ALA A 118 0.75 7.40 -2.49
C ALA A 118 2.04 7.65 -3.25
N SER A 119 1.98 7.62 -4.60
CA SER A 119 3.16 7.88 -5.44
C SER A 119 3.72 9.29 -5.24
N ARG A 120 2.87 10.32 -5.22
CA ARG A 120 3.33 11.72 -5.08
C ARG A 120 4.02 11.97 -3.74
N ILE A 121 3.47 11.44 -2.65
CA ILE A 121 4.04 11.62 -1.30
C ILE A 121 5.27 10.72 -1.14
N GLY A 122 5.17 9.46 -1.54
CA GLY A 122 6.23 8.47 -1.41
C GLY A 122 7.48 8.82 -2.21
N VAL A 123 7.35 9.21 -3.49
CA VAL A 123 8.52 9.63 -4.30
C VAL A 123 9.25 10.80 -3.65
N LYS A 124 8.51 11.79 -3.10
CA LYS A 124 9.12 12.90 -2.37
C LYS A 124 9.83 12.44 -1.10
N ALA A 125 9.26 11.46 -0.37
CA ALA A 125 9.82 10.93 0.86
C ALA A 125 11.05 10.03 0.62
N LEU A 126 11.09 9.32 -0.51
CA LEU A 126 12.23 8.48 -0.89
C LEU A 126 13.46 9.31 -1.29
N GLY A 127 13.27 10.49 -1.90
CA GLY A 127 14.37 11.29 -2.42
C GLY A 127 15.30 10.45 -3.32
N ASP A 128 16.60 10.61 -3.15
CA ASP A 128 17.65 9.92 -3.91
C ASP A 128 17.63 8.39 -3.76
N ILE A 129 16.99 7.85 -2.71
CA ILE A 129 16.82 6.39 -2.54
C ILE A 129 15.89 5.83 -3.61
N GLY A 130 14.92 6.65 -4.06
CA GLY A 130 13.99 6.29 -5.13
C GLY A 130 14.70 5.98 -6.44
N ASP A 131 15.81 6.67 -6.74
CA ASP A 131 16.58 6.48 -7.97
C ASP A 131 17.36 5.15 -7.97
N ARG A 132 17.54 4.53 -6.80
CA ARG A 132 18.25 3.25 -6.63
C ARG A 132 17.33 2.03 -6.69
N HIS A 133 16.02 2.24 -6.76
CA HIS A 133 15.02 1.18 -6.72
C HIS A 133 14.08 1.28 -7.91
N THR A 134 13.58 0.14 -8.36
CA THR A 134 12.50 0.14 -9.34
C THR A 134 11.22 0.63 -8.67
N ILE A 135 10.55 1.62 -9.28
CA ILE A 135 9.28 2.16 -8.80
C ILE A 135 8.18 1.88 -9.81
N LEU A 136 7.09 1.26 -9.35
CA LEU A 136 5.88 1.06 -10.14
C LEU A 136 4.72 1.87 -9.55
N LYS A 137 3.98 2.57 -10.41
CA LYS A 137 2.78 3.33 -10.02
C LYS A 137 1.54 2.54 -10.42
N LEU A 138 0.83 2.01 -9.44
CA LEU A 138 -0.38 1.23 -9.64
C LEU A 138 -1.63 2.12 -9.59
N PRO A 139 -2.69 1.78 -10.35
CA PRO A 139 -3.99 2.40 -10.16
C PRO A 139 -4.55 2.06 -8.78
N SER A 140 -5.26 3.02 -8.16
CA SER A 140 -5.73 2.85 -6.79
C SER A 140 -6.76 1.72 -6.67
N SER A 141 -6.58 0.88 -5.65
CA SER A 141 -7.53 -0.17 -5.26
C SER A 141 -8.78 0.37 -4.53
N SER A 142 -8.79 1.65 -4.18
CA SER A 142 -9.88 2.29 -3.46
C SER A 142 -11.17 2.38 -4.29
N PRO A 143 -12.37 2.25 -3.68
CA PRO A 143 -13.64 2.49 -4.36
C PRO A 143 -13.78 3.92 -4.90
N ALA A 144 -13.06 4.90 -4.32
CA ALA A 144 -13.05 6.28 -4.82
C ALA A 144 -12.43 6.40 -6.23
N TYR A 145 -11.70 5.38 -6.68
CA TYR A 145 -11.10 5.31 -8.01
C TYR A 145 -11.89 4.36 -8.93
N ALA A 146 -13.22 4.51 -8.95
CA ALA A 146 -14.15 3.68 -9.70
C ALA A 146 -14.19 3.99 -11.22
N ALA A 147 -13.67 5.15 -11.64
CA ALA A 147 -13.63 5.54 -13.05
C ALA A 147 -12.76 4.61 -13.91
N VAL A 148 -11.80 3.89 -13.31
CA VAL A 148 -10.97 2.89 -14.00
C VAL A 148 -11.59 1.51 -13.81
N PRO A 149 -11.93 0.79 -14.90
CA PRO A 149 -12.50 -0.56 -14.83
C PRO A 149 -11.56 -1.54 -14.11
N TYR A 150 -12.14 -2.51 -13.40
CA TYR A 150 -11.39 -3.53 -12.66
C TYR A 150 -10.36 -4.26 -13.55
N ALA A 151 -10.74 -4.63 -14.78
CA ALA A 151 -9.85 -5.33 -15.70
C ALA A 151 -8.58 -4.53 -16.04
N GLN A 152 -8.70 -3.20 -16.19
CA GLN A 152 -7.55 -2.33 -16.43
C GLN A 152 -6.67 -2.21 -15.19
N LYS A 153 -7.28 -2.16 -13.99
CA LYS A 153 -6.51 -2.23 -12.74
C LYS A 153 -5.74 -3.54 -12.65
N LEU A 154 -6.42 -4.66 -12.87
CA LEU A 154 -5.81 -5.98 -12.81
C LEU A 154 -4.63 -6.11 -13.78
N ALA A 155 -4.77 -5.65 -15.02
CA ALA A 155 -3.69 -5.66 -16.00
C ALA A 155 -2.44 -4.91 -15.49
N ALA A 156 -2.61 -3.73 -14.88
CA ALA A 156 -1.50 -3.00 -14.29
C ALA A 156 -0.89 -3.71 -13.07
N TRP A 157 -1.72 -4.34 -12.24
CA TRP A 157 -1.27 -5.08 -11.07
C TRP A 157 -0.55 -6.39 -11.42
N GLN A 158 -0.87 -7.02 -12.55
CA GLN A 158 -0.19 -8.22 -13.02
C GLN A 158 1.31 -7.99 -13.31
N ALA A 159 1.73 -6.76 -13.59
CA ALA A 159 3.14 -6.40 -13.74
C ALA A 159 3.98 -6.71 -12.47
N LEU A 160 3.34 -6.83 -11.30
CA LEU A 160 4.04 -7.23 -10.07
C LEU A 160 4.62 -8.64 -10.15
N ARG A 161 4.02 -9.55 -10.95
CA ARG A 161 4.42 -10.96 -11.02
C ARG A 161 5.88 -11.15 -11.41
N GLU A 162 6.41 -10.28 -12.26
CA GLU A 162 7.80 -10.30 -12.72
C GLU A 162 8.81 -10.11 -11.57
N TRP A 163 8.35 -9.57 -10.44
CA TRP A 163 9.17 -9.22 -9.28
C TRP A 163 8.95 -10.16 -8.08
N LEU A 164 8.16 -11.22 -8.24
CA LEU A 164 7.88 -12.19 -7.16
C LEU A 164 8.75 -13.46 -7.21
N SER A 165 9.52 -13.66 -8.28
CA SER A 165 10.37 -14.84 -8.52
C SER A 165 11.68 -14.87 -7.73
#